data_AF-A0A8B2HWZ9-F1
#
_entry.id   AF-A0A8B2HWZ9-F1
#
_cell.length_a   1.000
_cell.length_b   1.000
_cell.length_c   1.000
_cell.angle_alpha   90.00
_cell.angle_beta   90.00
_cell.angle_gamma   90.00
#
_symmetry.space_group_name_H-M   'P 1'
#
loop_
_entity.id
_entity.type
_entity.pdbx_description
1 polymer ?
#
loop_
_entity_poly.entity_id
_entity_poly.type
_entity_poly.pdbx_seq_one_letter_code
_entity_poly.pdbx_strand_id
1 'polypeptide(L)'
;MAQLTLSETIQKVEAMIDSGQGDSGRLYHILEFLKHNKTLYHSDQMYLEKKLQAGIVLKEETQYVPKDILEKIQFLIDSGQGDAGRLQHIYDMLANNKTLYHSDQKYLESKLDSLGNLPMPSTENIPSESMQTSTNAKQEFLEESKLHEKPTSEKPTPATPQREAKIEHTEKLRGTMPKGWTPPENSADLHGIYEEIKTEEQKLESQKKIYDEISLQRSKLSQLILNRQDYEKQVKLEQAKLESQIKEEREKIANQTHLSEEILIQKKELDNIKSERDKVLKKIHSEKTKLAKDLEQQKRQLVNAQLEQEEIEKQIAQEQTLLAKMTTEQKNRLLKQAQIAHEIKQKQDELEKAKKEYEEIVSAVSQEKEKLAEAEKLKKSIKSQEADLISTKEERLKLITLIAKEKENISKKTQEEKEKLQSQNKLRKQLEKEEKEYEKLKQKRKKIEEQIKLKNKKLKEKQAKLKKEISEKDTALKSLSSKKTTNAKTIKSKTKAKATNAKTKSKATKNKDEAS
;
A
#
# COMPACT_ATOMS: atom_id res chain seq x y z
N MET A 1 36.19 25.80 -3.99
CA MET A 1 35.66 25.40 -2.66
C MET A 1 36.65 24.43 -2.04
N ALA A 2 36.69 24.29 -0.72
CA ALA A 2 37.43 23.18 -0.13
C ALA A 2 36.76 21.84 -0.49
N GLN A 3 37.58 20.81 -0.71
CA GLN A 3 37.14 19.43 -0.82
C GLN A 3 37.55 18.70 0.46
N LEU A 4 36.66 17.85 0.99
CA LEU A 4 36.94 17.05 2.19
C LEU A 4 37.09 15.58 1.82
N THR A 5 38.05 14.92 2.46
CA THR A 5 38.17 13.45 2.44
C THR A 5 37.10 12.80 3.32
N LEU A 6 36.89 11.49 3.15
CA LEU A 6 35.92 10.73 3.94
C LEU A 6 36.20 10.85 5.46
N SER A 7 37.46 10.67 5.88
CA SER A 7 37.86 10.73 7.30
C SER A 7 37.65 12.12 7.91
N GLU A 8 37.98 13.19 7.18
CA GLU A 8 37.72 14.57 7.64
C GLU A 8 36.21 14.88 7.68
N THR A 9 35.44 14.28 6.78
CA THR A 9 33.97 14.42 6.76
C THR A 9 33.36 13.71 7.98
N ILE A 10 33.81 12.50 8.31
CA ILE A 10 33.40 11.76 9.50
C ILE A 10 33.71 12.57 10.77
N GLN A 11 34.96 13.04 10.94
CA GLN A 11 35.35 13.86 12.10
C GLN A 11 34.52 15.14 12.25
N LYS A 12 34.18 15.79 11.13
CA LYS A 12 33.31 16.99 11.15
C LYS A 12 31.85 16.67 11.46
N VAL A 13 31.34 15.52 11.03
CA VAL A 13 29.99 15.05 11.40
C VAL A 13 29.92 14.70 12.88
N GLU A 14 30.94 14.06 13.43
CA GLU A 14 31.04 13.79 14.88
C GLU A 14 31.11 15.10 15.68
N ALA A 15 31.98 16.05 15.29
CA ALA A 15 32.02 17.37 15.91
C ALA A 15 30.70 18.16 15.77
N MET A 16 29.92 17.96 14.70
CA MET A 16 28.58 18.56 14.55
C MET A 16 27.53 17.93 15.47
N ILE A 17 27.65 16.64 15.79
CA ILE A 17 26.80 15.95 16.77
C ILE A 17 27.15 16.46 18.18
N ASP A 18 28.43 16.46 18.55
CA ASP A 18 28.92 16.89 19.86
C ASP A 18 28.63 18.38 20.15
N SER A 19 28.67 19.23 19.13
CA SER A 19 28.31 20.66 19.24
C SER A 19 26.82 20.95 19.04
N GLY A 20 25.98 19.92 18.80
CA GLY A 20 24.53 20.06 18.60
C GLY A 20 24.13 20.85 17.34
N GLN A 21 25.02 21.04 16.36
CA GLN A 21 24.81 21.93 15.21
C GLN A 21 24.01 21.30 14.05
N GLY A 22 22.98 20.52 14.34
CA GLY A 22 22.11 19.96 13.30
C GLY A 22 20.93 19.16 13.82
N ASP A 23 20.35 18.39 12.91
CA ASP A 23 19.41 17.32 13.23
C ASP A 23 20.25 16.11 13.66
N SER A 24 20.23 15.80 14.95
CA SER A 24 21.09 14.75 15.53
C SER A 24 20.76 13.37 14.98
N GLY A 25 19.47 13.03 14.83
CA GLY A 25 19.05 11.75 14.26
C GLY A 25 19.51 11.57 12.82
N ARG A 26 19.39 12.64 12.01
CA ARG A 26 19.90 12.65 10.64
C ARG A 26 21.43 12.60 10.57
N LEU A 27 22.13 13.31 11.45
CA LEU A 27 23.60 13.26 11.52
C LEU A 27 24.11 11.88 11.96
N TYR A 28 23.44 11.19 12.88
CA TYR A 28 23.77 9.80 13.24
C TYR A 28 23.56 8.83 12.06
N HIS A 29 22.45 8.93 11.33
CA HIS A 29 22.21 8.11 10.12
C HIS A 29 23.29 8.35 9.05
N ILE A 30 23.67 9.61 8.85
CA ILE A 30 24.74 10.00 7.94
C ILE A 30 26.10 9.45 8.40
N LEU A 31 26.42 9.57 9.69
CA LEU A 31 27.65 9.04 10.28
C LEU A 31 27.74 7.51 10.12
N GLU A 32 26.62 6.80 10.31
CA GLU A 32 26.53 5.37 10.08
C GLU A 32 26.82 5.01 8.62
N PHE A 33 26.24 5.73 7.64
CA PHE A 33 26.49 5.46 6.23
C PHE A 33 27.95 5.74 5.83
N LEU A 34 28.52 6.85 6.30
CA LEU A 34 29.93 7.20 6.05
C LEU A 34 30.90 6.19 6.68
N LYS A 35 30.62 5.68 7.90
CA LYS A 35 31.44 4.65 8.56
C LYS A 35 31.36 3.26 7.92
N HIS A 36 30.36 3.00 7.08
CA HIS A 36 30.22 1.76 6.32
C HIS A 36 30.61 1.91 4.83
N ASN A 37 31.30 3.01 4.46
CA ASN A 37 31.67 3.35 3.07
C ASN A 37 30.48 3.32 2.08
N LYS A 38 29.26 3.60 2.56
CA LYS A 38 28.04 3.60 1.72
C LYS A 38 27.85 4.95 1.04
N THR A 39 27.34 4.92 -0.20
CA THR A 39 26.90 6.11 -0.92
C THR A 39 25.79 6.81 -0.15
N LEU A 40 25.98 8.09 0.18
CA LEU A 40 24.99 8.89 0.89
C LEU A 40 23.82 9.26 -0.03
N TYR A 41 22.60 9.34 0.50
CA TYR A 41 21.46 9.82 -0.30
C TYR A 41 21.69 11.28 -0.73
N HIS A 42 21.24 11.65 -1.92
CA HIS A 42 21.43 13.00 -2.47
C HIS A 42 20.88 14.11 -1.55
N SER A 43 19.77 13.85 -0.86
CA SER A 43 19.20 14.72 0.18
C SER A 43 20.16 14.99 1.34
N ASP A 44 20.95 13.99 1.72
CA ASP A 44 21.87 13.99 2.87
C ASP A 44 23.25 14.52 2.49
N GLN A 45 23.71 14.24 1.27
CA GLN A 45 24.87 14.91 0.67
C GLN A 45 24.64 16.43 0.62
N MET A 46 23.51 16.86 0.03
CA MET A 46 23.13 18.28 -0.01
C MET A 46 22.96 18.90 1.39
N TYR A 47 22.58 18.12 2.40
CA TYR A 47 22.51 18.58 3.79
C TYR A 47 23.91 18.81 4.39
N LEU A 48 24.84 17.87 4.20
CA LEU A 48 26.22 18.02 4.65
C LEU A 48 26.95 19.14 3.90
N GLU A 49 26.89 19.19 2.57
CA GLU A 49 27.59 20.21 1.78
C GLU A 49 27.13 21.64 2.15
N LYS A 50 25.83 21.81 2.41
CA LYS A 50 25.25 23.07 2.91
C LYS A 50 25.68 23.42 4.34
N LYS A 51 25.96 22.42 5.18
CA LYS A 51 26.40 22.59 6.59
C LYS A 51 27.91 22.81 6.72
N LEU A 52 28.70 22.07 5.95
CA LEU A 52 30.17 22.09 5.97
C LEU A 52 30.78 23.14 5.03
N GLN A 53 29.96 23.73 4.14
CA GLN A 53 30.37 24.73 3.13
C GLN A 53 31.51 24.26 2.21
N ALA A 54 31.59 22.94 2.00
CA ALA A 54 32.64 22.24 1.29
C ALA A 54 32.04 21.13 0.44
N GLY A 55 32.63 20.85 -0.72
CA GLY A 55 32.21 19.75 -1.58
C GLY A 55 32.78 18.43 -1.06
N ILE A 56 31.95 17.38 -0.98
CA ILE A 56 32.39 16.10 -0.43
C ILE A 56 32.82 15.20 -1.57
N VAL A 57 34.12 14.93 -1.66
CA VAL A 57 34.62 13.91 -2.59
C VAL A 57 34.54 12.57 -1.90
N LEU A 58 33.35 11.96 -1.97
CA LEU A 58 33.15 10.53 -1.74
C LEU A 58 33.97 9.78 -2.80
N LYS A 59 35.26 9.56 -2.53
CA LYS A 59 36.04 8.59 -3.29
C LYS A 59 35.40 7.23 -3.05
N GLU A 60 34.87 6.65 -4.11
CA GLU A 60 34.71 5.20 -4.18
C GLU A 60 36.09 4.58 -3.89
N GLU A 61 36.13 3.60 -2.99
CA GLU A 61 37.31 2.75 -2.88
C GLU A 61 37.38 1.89 -4.14
N THR A 62 38.09 2.41 -5.15
CA THR A 62 38.51 1.62 -6.30
C THR A 62 39.27 0.41 -5.77
N GLN A 63 38.63 -0.75 -5.77
CA GLN A 63 39.27 -2.00 -5.38
C GLN A 63 40.47 -2.20 -6.29
N TYR A 64 41.66 -1.96 -5.75
CA TYR A 64 42.91 -2.15 -6.46
C TYR A 64 43.08 -3.66 -6.66
N VAL A 65 42.56 -4.19 -7.76
CA VAL A 65 42.84 -5.55 -8.21
C VAL A 65 44.36 -5.64 -8.30
N PRO A 66 45.03 -6.48 -7.49
CA PRO A 66 46.48 -6.56 -7.51
C PRO A 66 46.93 -6.90 -8.93
N LYS A 67 47.91 -6.17 -9.44
CA LYS A 67 48.39 -6.31 -10.82
C LYS A 67 48.81 -7.75 -11.13
N ASP A 68 49.38 -8.40 -10.12
CA ASP A 68 49.67 -9.83 -9.98
C ASP A 68 48.53 -10.76 -10.44
N ILE A 69 47.26 -10.40 -10.24
CA ILE A 69 46.10 -11.21 -10.62
C ILE A 69 45.84 -11.10 -12.12
N LEU A 70 45.94 -9.90 -12.70
CA LEU A 70 45.83 -9.70 -14.14
C LEU A 70 46.99 -10.42 -14.87
N GLU A 71 48.20 -10.33 -14.33
CA GLU A 71 49.38 -11.03 -14.86
C GLU A 71 49.23 -12.57 -14.77
N LYS A 72 48.63 -13.11 -13.68
CA LYS A 72 48.28 -14.54 -13.58
C LYS A 72 47.15 -14.97 -14.52
N ILE A 73 46.16 -14.11 -14.79
CA ILE A 73 45.10 -14.39 -15.78
C ILE A 73 45.68 -14.40 -17.19
N GLN A 74 46.57 -13.45 -17.52
CA GLN A 74 47.28 -13.43 -18.80
C GLN A 74 48.09 -14.72 -18.98
N PHE A 75 48.85 -15.14 -17.96
CA PHE A 75 49.57 -16.42 -17.99
C PHE A 75 48.64 -17.64 -18.17
N LEU A 76 47.44 -17.65 -17.55
CA LEU A 76 46.43 -18.70 -17.77
C LEU A 76 45.89 -18.74 -19.21
N ILE A 77 45.78 -17.58 -19.86
CA ILE A 77 45.41 -17.45 -21.28
C ILE A 77 46.55 -17.96 -22.18
N ASP A 78 47.77 -17.45 -21.97
CA ASP A 78 48.95 -17.74 -22.79
C ASP A 78 49.39 -19.22 -22.68
N SER A 79 49.20 -19.84 -21.51
CA SER A 79 49.45 -21.27 -21.27
C SER A 79 48.28 -22.18 -21.67
N GLY A 80 47.14 -21.63 -22.11
CA GLY A 80 45.95 -22.38 -22.51
C GLY A 80 45.24 -23.15 -21.39
N GLN A 81 45.48 -22.80 -20.11
CA GLN A 81 44.99 -23.58 -18.95
C GLN A 81 43.53 -23.29 -18.56
N GLY A 82 42.66 -22.98 -19.52
CA GLY A 82 41.24 -22.74 -19.28
C GLY A 82 40.44 -22.53 -20.56
N ASP A 83 39.26 -21.94 -20.39
CA ASP A 83 38.47 -21.38 -21.48
C ASP A 83 39.02 -19.98 -21.77
N ALA A 84 39.73 -19.83 -22.88
CA ALA A 84 40.38 -18.57 -23.25
C ALA A 84 39.38 -17.42 -23.45
N GLY A 85 38.18 -17.69 -23.97
CA GLY A 85 37.14 -16.67 -24.14
C GLY A 85 36.59 -16.19 -22.81
N ARG A 86 36.38 -17.12 -21.86
CA ARG A 86 35.94 -16.78 -20.51
C ARG A 86 37.03 -16.10 -19.68
N LEU A 87 38.29 -16.53 -19.81
CA LEU A 87 39.42 -15.87 -19.15
C LEU A 87 39.66 -14.46 -19.69
N GLN A 88 39.54 -14.24 -21.00
CA GLN A 88 39.60 -12.89 -21.58
C GLN A 88 38.47 -11.99 -21.05
N HIS A 89 37.23 -12.50 -20.99
CA HIS A 89 36.12 -11.75 -20.39
C HIS A 89 36.38 -11.38 -18.92
N ILE A 90 36.97 -12.29 -18.14
CA ILE A 90 37.37 -12.04 -16.75
C ILE A 90 38.48 -10.97 -16.68
N TYR A 91 39.50 -11.06 -17.53
CA TYR A 91 40.57 -10.08 -17.65
C TYR A 91 40.04 -8.69 -17.99
N ASP A 92 39.22 -8.58 -19.03
CA ASP A 92 38.63 -7.33 -19.49
C ASP A 92 37.72 -6.70 -18.42
N MET A 93 36.92 -7.50 -17.71
CA MET A 93 36.07 -7.02 -16.63
C MET A 93 36.89 -6.48 -15.45
N LEU A 94 37.94 -7.19 -15.03
CA LEU A 94 38.82 -6.76 -13.93
C LEU A 94 39.69 -5.56 -14.30
N ALA A 95 40.23 -5.50 -15.52
CA ALA A 95 40.98 -4.35 -16.03
C ALA A 95 40.12 -3.08 -16.13
N ASN A 96 38.80 -3.23 -16.35
CA ASN A 96 37.82 -2.15 -16.29
C ASN A 96 37.26 -1.89 -14.87
N ASN A 97 37.83 -2.50 -13.82
CA ASN A 97 37.40 -2.41 -12.41
C ASN A 97 35.92 -2.76 -12.17
N LYS A 98 35.34 -3.64 -12.98
CA LYS A 98 33.95 -4.10 -12.83
C LYS A 98 33.86 -5.30 -11.90
N THR A 99 32.79 -5.37 -11.12
CA THR A 99 32.51 -6.54 -10.29
C THR A 99 32.24 -7.77 -11.16
N LEU A 100 32.88 -8.88 -10.80
CA LEU A 100 32.85 -10.12 -11.56
C LEU A 100 31.70 -11.02 -11.08
N TYR A 101 31.05 -11.75 -11.99
CA TYR A 101 29.96 -12.66 -11.62
C TYR A 101 30.44 -13.80 -10.71
N HIS A 102 29.60 -14.24 -9.78
CA HIS A 102 29.94 -15.30 -8.80
C HIS A 102 30.37 -16.63 -9.45
N SER A 103 29.84 -16.94 -10.65
CA SER A 103 30.26 -18.06 -11.48
C SER A 103 31.70 -17.94 -12.00
N ASP A 104 32.13 -16.72 -12.29
CA ASP A 104 33.42 -16.38 -12.88
C ASP A 104 34.49 -16.15 -11.79
N GLN A 105 34.10 -15.60 -10.64
CA GLN A 105 34.92 -15.58 -9.42
C GLN A 105 35.35 -17.00 -9.02
N LYS A 106 34.39 -17.92 -8.82
CA LYS A 106 34.68 -19.33 -8.50
C LYS A 106 35.48 -20.05 -9.57
N TYR A 107 35.31 -19.68 -10.84
CA TYR A 107 36.10 -20.24 -11.94
C TYR A 107 37.56 -19.75 -11.87
N LEU A 108 37.77 -18.45 -11.63
CA LEU A 108 39.09 -17.87 -11.45
C LEU A 108 39.80 -18.42 -10.21
N GLU A 109 39.14 -18.46 -9.06
CA GLU A 109 39.62 -19.06 -7.81
C GLU A 109 40.11 -20.50 -8.05
N SER A 110 39.24 -21.36 -8.61
CA SER A 110 39.58 -22.76 -8.91
C SER A 110 40.76 -22.92 -9.87
N LYS A 111 41.01 -21.95 -10.76
CA LYS A 111 42.14 -21.96 -11.70
C LYS A 111 43.42 -21.41 -11.09
N LEU A 112 43.36 -20.40 -10.23
CA LEU A 112 44.51 -19.89 -9.49
C LEU A 112 44.97 -20.89 -8.41
N ASP A 113 44.04 -21.53 -7.71
CA ASP A 113 44.34 -22.63 -6.77
C ASP A 113 45.02 -23.82 -7.47
N SER A 114 44.61 -24.12 -8.72
CA SER A 114 45.26 -25.15 -9.55
C SER A 114 46.71 -24.81 -9.92
N LEU A 115 47.09 -23.52 -9.96
CA LEU A 115 48.47 -23.08 -10.17
C LEU A 115 49.34 -23.17 -8.90
N GLY A 116 48.73 -23.19 -7.71
CA GLY A 116 49.42 -23.05 -6.41
C GLY A 116 50.41 -24.18 -6.05
N ASN A 117 50.54 -25.21 -6.88
CA ASN A 117 51.37 -26.40 -6.65
C ASN A 117 52.58 -26.54 -7.62
N LEU A 118 52.93 -25.50 -8.38
CA LEU A 118 54.16 -25.46 -9.19
C LEU A 118 55.01 -24.23 -8.86
N PRO A 119 56.35 -24.38 -8.68
CA PRO A 119 57.24 -23.26 -8.44
C PRO A 119 57.45 -22.48 -9.75
N MET A 120 56.73 -21.38 -9.93
CA MET A 120 57.00 -20.44 -11.02
C MET A 120 58.31 -19.69 -10.78
N PRO A 121 59.16 -19.50 -11.81
CA PRO A 121 60.43 -18.81 -11.68
C PRO A 121 60.22 -17.31 -11.45
N SER A 122 61.01 -16.73 -10.54
CA SER A 122 61.03 -15.29 -10.27
C SER A 122 61.69 -14.53 -11.43
N THR A 123 60.89 -13.94 -12.31
CA THR A 123 61.37 -13.08 -13.41
C THR A 123 61.64 -11.65 -12.95
N GLU A 124 62.76 -11.44 -12.26
CA GLU A 124 63.51 -10.19 -12.46
C GLU A 124 64.36 -10.36 -13.72
N ASN A 125 64.16 -9.51 -14.75
CA ASN A 125 65.21 -9.05 -15.68
C ASN A 125 64.64 -8.26 -16.89
N ILE A 126 65.10 -7.02 -17.06
CA ILE A 126 65.29 -6.31 -18.34
C ILE A 126 66.43 -5.30 -18.11
N PRO A 127 67.42 -5.10 -19.02
CA PRO A 127 67.94 -5.93 -20.11
C PRO A 127 69.40 -6.43 -19.76
N SER A 128 70.20 -7.14 -20.57
CA SER A 128 70.35 -7.09 -22.04
C SER A 128 70.93 -8.36 -22.68
N GLU A 129 70.36 -8.69 -23.84
CA GLU A 129 71.05 -8.97 -25.11
C GLU A 129 71.88 -10.27 -25.31
N SER A 130 71.51 -10.98 -26.39
CA SER A 130 72.26 -12.06 -27.09
C SER A 130 72.50 -13.38 -26.31
N MET A 131 72.70 -14.52 -26.98
CA MET A 131 72.00 -15.08 -28.15
C MET A 131 72.25 -16.59 -28.19
N GLN A 132 71.20 -17.37 -28.47
CA GLN A 132 71.23 -18.66 -29.17
C GLN A 132 71.94 -19.91 -28.57
N THR A 133 71.25 -21.05 -28.81
CA THR A 133 71.80 -22.39 -29.09
C THR A 133 72.44 -23.26 -27.98
N SER A 134 71.62 -24.23 -27.54
CA SER A 134 71.80 -25.67 -27.82
C SER A 134 72.38 -26.63 -26.76
N THR A 135 71.51 -27.59 -26.42
CA THR A 135 71.75 -29.05 -26.26
C THR A 135 72.66 -29.60 -25.15
N ASN A 136 72.05 -30.48 -24.35
CA ASN A 136 72.62 -31.72 -23.77
C ASN A 136 73.78 -31.59 -22.74
N ALA A 137 74.06 -32.57 -21.88
CA ALA A 137 73.22 -33.58 -21.24
C ALA A 137 73.98 -34.23 -20.05
N LYS A 138 73.26 -34.57 -18.98
CA LYS A 138 73.37 -35.79 -18.15
C LYS A 138 74.69 -36.62 -18.15
N GLN A 139 75.39 -36.64 -17.01
CA GLN A 139 75.94 -37.80 -16.24
C GLN A 139 76.73 -37.21 -15.04
N GLU A 140 76.66 -37.64 -13.76
CA GLU A 140 76.62 -38.96 -13.07
C GLU A 140 78.01 -39.55 -12.73
N PHE A 141 78.09 -40.22 -11.56
CA PHE A 141 79.25 -40.82 -10.86
C PHE A 141 80.24 -39.83 -10.19
N LEU A 142 80.78 -40.02 -8.96
CA LEU A 142 81.34 -41.19 -8.21
C LEU A 142 82.62 -41.74 -8.87
N GLU A 143 83.66 -42.26 -8.20
CA GLU A 143 83.99 -42.55 -6.78
C GLU A 143 85.47 -42.11 -6.55
N GLU A 144 85.88 -41.53 -5.43
CA GLU A 144 86.16 -42.10 -4.08
C GLU A 144 87.50 -42.86 -3.89
N SER A 145 88.39 -42.27 -3.07
CA SER A 145 89.37 -42.91 -2.16
C SER A 145 90.79 -43.42 -2.60
N LYS A 146 91.78 -42.90 -1.85
CA LYS A 146 92.88 -43.58 -1.12
C LYS A 146 94.10 -44.26 -1.83
N LEU A 147 95.27 -43.67 -1.52
CA LEU A 147 96.47 -44.28 -0.90
C LEU A 147 96.95 -45.68 -1.34
N HIS A 148 98.19 -45.77 -1.87
CA HIS A 148 99.31 -46.41 -1.15
C HIS A 148 100.73 -46.10 -1.70
N GLU A 149 101.71 -46.27 -0.79
CA GLU A 149 103.10 -46.71 -0.96
C GLU A 149 104.16 -46.05 -1.87
N LYS A 150 105.26 -45.66 -1.18
CA LYS A 150 106.68 -45.74 -1.58
C LYS A 150 107.15 -47.22 -1.60
N PRO A 151 108.35 -47.62 -2.10
CA PRO A 151 109.43 -46.79 -2.67
C PRO A 151 110.08 -47.35 -3.96
N THR A 152 110.99 -46.56 -4.55
CA THR A 152 112.12 -47.08 -5.36
C THR A 152 113.37 -46.23 -5.12
N SER A 153 114.55 -46.82 -5.35
CA SER A 153 115.86 -46.19 -5.09
C SER A 153 116.79 -46.38 -6.28
N GLU A 154 117.25 -45.29 -6.89
CA GLU A 154 118.32 -45.33 -7.90
C GLU A 154 119.37 -44.22 -7.67
N LYS A 155 120.63 -44.58 -7.93
CA LYS A 155 121.88 -43.83 -7.78
C LYS A 155 123.00 -44.71 -8.37
N PRO A 156 124.18 -44.20 -8.82
CA PRO A 156 124.62 -42.82 -9.06
C PRO A 156 124.80 -42.56 -10.59
N THR A 157 125.48 -41.54 -11.11
CA THR A 157 126.95 -41.33 -11.15
C THR A 157 127.34 -39.84 -11.33
N PRO A 158 128.60 -39.44 -11.08
CA PRO A 158 128.98 -38.03 -10.86
C PRO A 158 129.60 -37.32 -12.07
N ALA A 159 129.74 -35.99 -11.96
CA ALA A 159 130.66 -35.19 -12.77
C ALA A 159 131.85 -34.72 -11.92
N THR A 160 133.05 -35.13 -12.30
CA THR A 160 134.33 -34.73 -11.70
C THR A 160 135.20 -34.08 -12.78
N PRO A 161 135.93 -33.01 -12.46
CA PRO A 161 137.21 -32.76 -13.11
C PRO A 161 138.36 -32.84 -12.09
N GLN A 162 139.22 -33.85 -12.23
CA GLN A 162 140.54 -33.82 -11.58
C GLN A 162 141.43 -32.78 -12.27
N ARG A 163 142.31 -32.13 -11.51
CA ARG A 163 143.56 -31.60 -12.07
C ARG A 163 144.70 -31.78 -11.08
N GLU A 164 145.22 -33.00 -11.06
CA GLU A 164 146.36 -33.40 -10.24
C GLU A 164 147.71 -33.05 -10.88
N ALA A 165 148.76 -33.17 -10.07
CA ALA A 165 150.18 -33.14 -10.42
C ALA A 165 150.75 -31.77 -10.88
N LYS A 166 152.02 -31.45 -10.62
CA LYS A 166 153.10 -32.28 -10.04
C LYS A 166 153.76 -31.62 -8.82
N ILE A 167 154.29 -32.47 -7.94
CA ILE A 167 155.46 -32.16 -7.10
C ILE A 167 156.65 -32.81 -7.80
N GLU A 168 157.73 -32.07 -8.08
CA GLU A 168 158.99 -32.64 -8.57
C GLU A 168 160.09 -32.46 -7.52
N HIS A 169 160.41 -33.54 -6.81
CA HIS A 169 161.69 -33.64 -6.09
C HIS A 169 162.79 -34.00 -7.10
N THR A 170 163.84 -33.18 -7.17
CA THR A 170 165.10 -33.57 -7.82
C THR A 170 166.28 -33.22 -6.94
N GLU A 171 166.81 -34.22 -6.23
CA GLU A 171 168.13 -34.14 -5.63
C GLU A 171 169.21 -34.43 -6.68
N LYS A 172 170.26 -33.60 -6.72
CA LYS A 172 171.65 -34.09 -6.83
C LYS A 172 172.69 -32.98 -6.61
N LEU A 173 173.72 -33.34 -5.85
CA LEU A 173 174.81 -32.48 -5.42
C LEU A 173 175.88 -32.31 -6.51
N ARG A 174 176.47 -31.11 -6.63
CA ARG A 174 177.93 -30.91 -6.75
C ARG A 174 178.33 -29.44 -6.63
N GLY A 175 179.28 -29.15 -5.74
CA GLY A 175 179.74 -27.78 -5.43
C GLY A 175 181.11 -27.70 -4.72
N THR A 176 182.03 -28.59 -5.09
CA THR A 176 183.50 -28.55 -4.78
C THR A 176 183.94 -28.20 -3.34
N MET A 177 184.40 -29.20 -2.58
CA MET A 177 185.32 -28.97 -1.45
C MET A 177 186.68 -28.40 -1.91
N PRO A 178 187.41 -27.65 -1.06
CA PRO A 178 188.79 -27.24 -1.32
C PRO A 178 189.75 -28.43 -1.46
N LYS A 179 190.72 -28.33 -2.37
CA LYS A 179 191.84 -29.29 -2.45
C LYS A 179 192.79 -29.02 -1.28
N GLY A 180 192.89 -29.97 -0.35
CA GLY A 180 193.78 -29.86 0.83
C GLY A 180 193.39 -30.69 2.04
N TRP A 181 192.22 -31.33 2.05
CA TRP A 181 191.79 -32.22 3.14
C TRP A 181 192.26 -33.67 2.94
N THR A 182 192.92 -34.22 3.96
CA THR A 182 193.20 -35.65 4.13
C THR A 182 192.71 -36.08 5.52
N PRO A 183 192.02 -37.23 5.69
CA PRO A 183 191.45 -37.61 6.99
C PRO A 183 192.55 -37.99 8.00
N PRO A 184 192.50 -37.52 9.25
CA PRO A 184 193.28 -38.10 10.34
C PRO A 184 192.62 -39.39 10.85
N GLU A 185 193.42 -40.43 11.07
CA GLU A 185 192.97 -41.70 11.63
C GLU A 185 192.73 -41.58 13.15
N ASN A 186 191.51 -41.22 13.56
CA ASN A 186 191.06 -41.30 14.95
C ASN A 186 189.60 -41.79 14.99
N SER A 187 189.42 -43.10 15.24
CA SER A 187 188.16 -43.82 15.07
C SER A 187 187.26 -43.89 16.32
N ALA A 188 187.58 -43.15 17.38
CA ALA A 188 186.81 -43.13 18.63
C ALA A 188 185.65 -42.11 18.60
N ASP A 189 185.97 -40.81 18.46
CA ASP A 189 185.01 -39.73 18.72
C ASP A 189 183.87 -39.65 17.68
N LEU A 190 184.12 -40.05 16.42
CA LEU A 190 183.07 -40.12 15.40
C LEU A 190 181.96 -41.12 15.76
N HIS A 191 182.25 -42.15 16.56
CA HIS A 191 181.24 -43.14 16.92
C HIS A 191 180.17 -42.56 17.87
N GLY A 192 180.58 -41.69 18.81
CA GLY A 192 179.67 -40.95 19.68
C GLY A 192 178.72 -40.06 18.89
N ILE A 193 179.28 -39.25 17.98
CA ILE A 193 178.50 -38.36 17.09
C ILE A 193 177.52 -39.16 16.22
N TYR A 194 177.92 -40.34 15.72
CA TYR A 194 177.05 -41.20 14.92
C TYR A 194 175.88 -41.80 15.74
N GLU A 195 176.13 -42.29 16.96
CA GLU A 195 175.05 -42.74 17.84
C GLU A 195 174.14 -41.57 18.26
N GLU A 196 174.69 -40.38 18.55
CA GLU A 196 173.88 -39.18 18.84
C GLU A 196 172.93 -38.83 17.69
N ILE A 197 173.45 -38.71 16.45
CA ILE A 197 172.66 -38.48 15.22
C ILE A 197 171.58 -39.55 15.08
N LYS A 198 171.91 -40.83 15.28
CA LYS A 198 170.98 -41.95 15.21
C LYS A 198 169.88 -41.90 16.29
N THR A 199 170.18 -41.41 17.51
CA THR A 199 169.12 -41.12 18.49
C THR A 199 168.29 -39.90 18.11
N GLU A 200 168.86 -38.91 17.42
CA GLU A 200 168.16 -37.71 16.97
C GLU A 200 167.25 -37.99 15.78
N GLU A 201 167.66 -38.82 14.83
CA GLU A 201 166.79 -39.38 13.78
C GLU A 201 165.63 -40.17 14.38
N GLN A 202 165.87 -40.98 15.42
CA GLN A 202 164.80 -41.68 16.16
C GLN A 202 163.86 -40.71 16.90
N LYS A 203 164.37 -39.62 17.48
CA LYS A 203 163.53 -38.54 18.07
C LYS A 203 162.70 -37.83 17.01
N LEU A 204 163.29 -37.49 15.86
CA LEU A 204 162.57 -36.87 14.73
C LEU A 204 161.49 -37.81 14.18
N GLU A 205 161.78 -39.11 14.06
CA GLU A 205 160.81 -40.11 13.59
C GLU A 205 159.67 -40.35 14.61
N SER A 206 159.92 -40.21 15.91
CA SER A 206 158.85 -40.21 16.92
C SER A 206 158.04 -38.90 16.89
N GLN A 207 158.68 -37.75 16.67
CA GLN A 207 158.01 -36.45 16.48
C GLN A 207 157.10 -36.43 15.24
N LYS A 208 157.52 -37.04 14.11
CA LYS A 208 156.64 -37.25 12.93
C LYS A 208 155.39 -38.05 13.30
N LYS A 209 155.54 -39.19 13.97
CA LYS A 209 154.41 -40.04 14.40
C LYS A 209 153.44 -39.29 15.33
N ILE A 210 153.97 -38.49 16.25
CA ILE A 210 153.17 -37.61 17.12
C ILE A 210 152.46 -36.52 16.29
N TYR A 211 153.13 -35.91 15.30
CA TYR A 211 152.52 -34.94 14.40
C TYR A 211 151.39 -35.55 13.56
N ASP A 212 151.59 -36.74 13.00
CA ASP A 212 150.61 -37.46 12.19
C ASP A 212 149.40 -37.88 13.05
N GLU A 213 149.62 -38.31 14.30
CA GLU A 213 148.52 -38.57 15.23
C GLU A 213 147.76 -37.28 15.57
N ILE A 214 148.44 -36.18 15.87
CA ILE A 214 147.82 -34.86 16.10
C ILE A 214 147.03 -34.40 14.87
N SER A 215 147.53 -34.66 13.66
CA SER A 215 146.84 -34.37 12.39
C SER A 215 145.56 -35.20 12.24
N LEU A 216 145.62 -36.50 12.52
CA LEU A 216 144.48 -37.41 12.52
C LEU A 216 143.43 -37.01 13.58
N GLN A 217 143.87 -36.68 14.80
CA GLN A 217 142.99 -36.19 15.87
C GLN A 217 142.33 -34.85 15.51
N ARG A 218 143.06 -33.90 14.90
CA ARG A 218 142.51 -32.64 14.36
C ARG A 218 141.47 -32.89 13.27
N SER A 219 141.73 -33.81 12.35
CA SER A 219 140.77 -34.19 11.30
C SER A 219 139.47 -34.76 11.91
N LYS A 220 139.59 -35.69 12.86
CA LYS A 220 138.46 -36.27 13.60
C LYS A 220 137.67 -35.23 14.41
N LEU A 221 138.36 -34.25 15.02
CA LEU A 221 137.73 -33.14 15.72
C LEU A 221 136.96 -32.21 14.76
N SER A 222 137.53 -31.89 13.59
CA SER A 222 136.83 -31.10 12.56
C SER A 222 135.58 -31.81 12.05
N GLN A 223 135.62 -33.12 11.84
CA GLN A 223 134.43 -33.92 11.50
C GLN A 223 133.37 -33.88 12.62
N LEU A 224 133.77 -33.98 13.89
CA LEU A 224 132.88 -33.83 15.04
C LEU A 224 132.23 -32.44 15.12
N ILE A 225 132.98 -31.38 14.81
CA ILE A 225 132.46 -30.00 14.77
C ILE A 225 131.44 -29.83 13.63
N LEU A 226 131.74 -30.32 12.43
CA LEU A 226 130.82 -30.27 11.29
C LEU A 226 129.52 -31.05 11.57
N ASN A 227 129.64 -32.30 12.03
CA ASN A 227 128.49 -33.13 12.40
C ASN A 227 127.64 -32.45 13.48
N ARG A 228 128.27 -31.87 14.52
CA ARG A 228 127.57 -31.09 15.55
C ARG A 228 126.82 -29.88 14.95
N GLN A 229 127.45 -29.11 14.07
CA GLN A 229 126.80 -27.98 13.42
C GLN A 229 125.60 -28.40 12.57
N ASP A 230 125.66 -29.56 11.90
CA ASP A 230 124.53 -30.08 11.11
C ASP A 230 123.41 -30.63 12.00
N TYR A 231 123.72 -31.29 13.12
CA TYR A 231 122.70 -31.62 14.13
C TYR A 231 122.07 -30.37 14.75
N GLU A 232 122.84 -29.32 15.06
CA GLU A 232 122.29 -28.05 15.55
C GLU A 232 121.39 -27.34 14.51
N LYS A 233 121.64 -27.52 13.20
CA LYS A 233 120.72 -27.07 12.14
C LYS A 233 119.45 -27.92 12.11
N GLN A 234 119.57 -29.25 12.17
CA GLN A 234 118.43 -30.18 12.17
C GLN A 234 117.50 -29.91 13.35
N VAL A 235 118.03 -29.78 14.57
CA VAL A 235 117.25 -29.45 15.78
C VAL A 235 116.53 -28.11 15.63
N LYS A 236 117.15 -27.07 15.05
CA LYS A 236 116.50 -25.78 14.80
C LYS A 236 115.37 -25.87 13.76
N LEU A 237 115.54 -26.67 12.71
CA LEU A 237 114.50 -26.91 11.71
C LEU A 237 113.32 -27.72 12.28
N GLU A 238 113.60 -28.73 13.09
CA GLU A 238 112.57 -29.51 13.79
C GLU A 238 111.82 -28.67 14.84
N GLN A 239 112.54 -27.88 15.64
CA GLN A 239 111.94 -26.91 16.56
C GLN A 239 111.02 -25.93 15.82
N ALA A 240 111.47 -25.31 14.73
CA ALA A 240 110.66 -24.37 13.95
C ALA A 240 109.40 -25.02 13.36
N LYS A 241 109.51 -26.28 12.91
CA LYS A 241 108.38 -27.08 12.43
C LYS A 241 107.38 -27.36 13.55
N LEU A 242 107.84 -27.83 14.71
CA LEU A 242 107.00 -28.10 15.88
C LEU A 242 106.34 -26.80 16.39
N GLU A 243 107.05 -25.68 16.39
CA GLU A 243 106.48 -24.38 16.74
C GLU A 243 105.40 -23.90 15.76
N SER A 244 105.52 -24.20 14.45
CA SER A 244 104.43 -23.95 13.48
C SER A 244 103.21 -24.80 13.81
N GLN A 245 103.40 -26.12 13.97
CA GLN A 245 102.31 -27.05 14.29
C GLN A 245 101.63 -26.69 15.62
N ILE A 246 102.37 -26.27 16.64
CA ILE A 246 101.80 -25.80 17.91
C ILE A 246 101.01 -24.50 17.77
N LYS A 247 101.37 -23.60 16.84
CA LYS A 247 100.57 -22.39 16.53
C LYS A 247 99.28 -22.77 15.80
N GLU A 248 99.38 -23.59 14.75
CA GLU A 248 98.24 -24.10 13.98
C GLU A 248 97.22 -24.86 14.85
N GLU A 249 97.67 -25.72 15.77
CA GLU A 249 96.77 -26.41 16.71
C GLU A 249 96.18 -25.45 17.76
N ARG A 250 96.91 -24.42 18.21
CA ARG A 250 96.34 -23.38 19.10
C ARG A 250 95.26 -22.56 18.42
N GLU A 251 95.42 -22.23 17.14
CA GLU A 251 94.41 -21.54 16.34
C GLU A 251 93.16 -22.42 16.15
N LYS A 252 93.34 -23.72 15.84
CA LYS A 252 92.23 -24.69 15.78
C LYS A 252 91.48 -24.79 17.11
N ILE A 253 92.19 -24.88 18.23
CA ILE A 253 91.59 -24.93 19.57
C ILE A 253 90.84 -23.63 19.88
N ALA A 254 91.42 -22.46 19.59
CA ALA A 254 90.75 -21.17 19.81
C ALA A 254 89.45 -21.04 18.99
N ASN A 255 89.49 -21.43 17.71
CA ASN A 255 88.31 -21.44 16.84
C ASN A 255 87.24 -22.44 17.34
N GLN A 256 87.66 -23.61 17.84
CA GLN A 256 86.75 -24.59 18.45
C GLN A 256 86.13 -24.06 19.76
N THR A 257 86.90 -23.34 20.59
CA THR A 257 86.39 -22.69 21.80
C THR A 257 85.34 -21.63 21.45
N HIS A 258 85.62 -20.74 20.50
CA HIS A 258 84.66 -19.72 20.03
C HIS A 258 83.34 -20.34 19.58
N LEU A 259 83.40 -21.36 18.71
CA LEU A 259 82.21 -22.07 18.23
C LEU A 259 81.45 -22.75 19.39
N SER A 260 82.15 -23.24 20.41
CA SER A 260 81.50 -23.82 21.60
C SER A 260 80.80 -22.77 22.47
N GLU A 261 81.33 -21.55 22.54
CA GLU A 261 80.73 -20.41 23.24
C GLU A 261 79.49 -19.90 22.50
N GLU A 262 79.55 -19.78 21.17
CA GLU A 262 78.38 -19.47 20.32
C GLU A 262 77.25 -20.50 20.51
N ILE A 263 77.57 -21.80 20.50
CA ILE A 263 76.61 -22.87 20.78
C ILE A 263 76.00 -22.76 22.18
N LEU A 264 76.76 -22.30 23.18
CA LEU A 264 76.26 -22.06 24.55
C LEU A 264 75.39 -20.81 24.66
N ILE A 265 75.62 -19.78 23.84
CA ILE A 265 74.75 -18.59 23.74
C ILE A 265 73.43 -18.98 23.06
N GLN A 266 73.49 -19.61 21.88
CA GLN A 266 72.32 -20.07 21.12
C GLN A 266 71.42 -21.01 21.94
N LYS A 267 72.00 -21.90 22.77
CA LYS A 267 71.22 -22.75 23.68
C LYS A 267 70.41 -21.96 24.72
N LYS A 268 70.99 -20.92 25.32
CA LYS A 268 70.29 -20.04 26.29
C LYS A 268 69.17 -19.26 25.61
N GLU A 269 69.40 -18.74 24.42
CA GLU A 269 68.39 -18.04 23.61
C GLU A 269 67.24 -18.97 23.23
N LEU A 270 67.55 -20.20 22.78
CA LEU A 270 66.58 -21.22 22.43
C LEU A 270 65.70 -21.62 23.64
N ASP A 271 66.28 -21.72 24.84
CA ASP A 271 65.51 -21.98 26.07
C ASP A 271 64.67 -20.78 26.52
N ASN A 272 65.14 -19.54 26.32
CA ASN A 272 64.31 -18.35 26.50
C ASN A 272 63.10 -18.36 25.55
N ILE A 273 63.33 -18.64 24.25
CA ILE A 273 62.30 -18.73 23.21
C ILE A 273 61.28 -19.84 23.52
N LYS A 274 61.70 -21.01 24.03
CA LYS A 274 60.78 -22.03 24.56
C LYS A 274 59.88 -21.46 25.66
N SER A 275 60.47 -20.76 26.64
CA SER A 275 59.71 -20.17 27.75
C SER A 275 58.67 -19.16 27.27
N GLU A 276 58.95 -18.41 26.20
CA GLU A 276 58.03 -17.43 25.61
C GLU A 276 56.95 -18.08 24.76
N ARG A 277 57.31 -19.08 23.96
CA ARG A 277 56.36 -19.95 23.25
C ARG A 277 55.33 -20.53 24.23
N ASP A 278 55.77 -21.03 25.38
CA ASP A 278 54.87 -21.60 26.39
C ASP A 278 53.96 -20.55 27.05
N LYS A 279 54.46 -19.31 27.27
CA LYS A 279 53.62 -18.18 27.73
C LYS A 279 52.56 -17.83 26.67
N VAL A 280 52.93 -17.79 25.40
CA VAL A 280 52.04 -17.50 24.27
C VAL A 280 50.99 -18.61 24.07
N LEU A 281 51.39 -19.88 24.09
CA LEU A 281 50.47 -21.02 24.01
C LEU A 281 49.44 -21.02 25.16
N LYS A 282 49.86 -20.67 26.39
CA LYS A 282 48.95 -20.50 27.53
C LYS A 282 47.96 -19.36 27.34
N LYS A 283 48.39 -18.21 26.78
CA LYS A 283 47.49 -17.09 26.42
C LYS A 283 46.46 -17.53 25.37
N ILE A 284 46.92 -18.09 24.25
CA ILE A 284 46.08 -18.59 23.15
C ILE A 284 45.03 -19.60 23.66
N HIS A 285 45.41 -20.51 24.56
CA HIS A 285 44.46 -21.45 25.15
C HIS A 285 43.43 -20.76 26.06
N SER A 286 43.85 -19.77 26.86
CA SER A 286 42.93 -18.98 27.70
C SER A 286 41.97 -18.11 26.89
N GLU A 287 42.40 -17.59 25.75
CA GLU A 287 41.57 -16.80 24.84
C GLU A 287 40.62 -17.69 24.05
N LYS A 288 41.08 -18.83 23.52
CA LYS A 288 40.24 -19.85 22.86
C LYS A 288 39.13 -20.37 23.79
N THR A 289 39.41 -20.54 25.09
CA THR A 289 38.39 -20.99 26.06
C THR A 289 37.43 -19.89 26.51
N LYS A 290 37.80 -18.60 26.42
CA LYS A 290 36.86 -17.48 26.55
C LYS A 290 35.94 -17.41 25.33
N LEU A 291 36.52 -17.28 24.13
CA LEU A 291 35.78 -17.19 22.86
C LEU A 291 34.80 -18.36 22.66
N ALA A 292 35.16 -19.58 23.08
CA ALA A 292 34.25 -20.73 23.05
C ALA A 292 33.02 -20.56 23.95
N LYS A 293 33.18 -20.01 25.17
CA LYS A 293 32.08 -19.71 26.10
C LYS A 293 31.24 -18.54 25.63
N ASP A 294 31.87 -17.48 25.14
CA ASP A 294 31.19 -16.29 24.63
C ASP A 294 30.31 -16.65 23.42
N LEU A 295 30.83 -17.49 22.52
CA LEU A 295 30.09 -18.06 21.38
C LEU A 295 28.95 -19.00 21.82
N GLU A 296 29.13 -19.79 22.88
CA GLU A 296 28.05 -20.61 23.45
C GLU A 296 26.95 -19.73 24.06
N GLN A 297 27.32 -18.68 24.79
CA GLN A 297 26.38 -17.71 25.36
C GLN A 297 25.60 -16.95 24.28
N GLN A 298 26.28 -16.48 23.22
CA GLN A 298 25.62 -15.86 22.06
C GLN A 298 24.63 -16.80 21.38
N LYS A 299 24.97 -18.09 21.21
CA LYS A 299 24.04 -19.09 20.67
C LYS A 299 22.82 -19.30 21.57
N ARG A 300 23.00 -19.37 22.90
CA ARG A 300 21.90 -19.47 23.87
C ARG A 300 20.99 -18.22 23.80
N GLN A 301 21.57 -17.02 23.74
CA GLN A 301 20.82 -15.77 23.60
C GLN A 301 20.03 -15.71 22.28
N LEU A 302 20.62 -16.14 21.17
CA LEU A 302 19.96 -16.19 19.86
C LEU A 302 18.78 -17.17 19.84
N VAL A 303 18.94 -18.37 20.44
CA VAL A 303 17.84 -19.34 20.56
C VAL A 303 16.71 -18.82 21.44
N ASN A 304 17.02 -18.16 22.56
CA ASN A 304 16.00 -17.54 23.41
C ASN A 304 15.23 -16.44 22.66
N ALA A 305 15.93 -15.55 21.94
CA ALA A 305 15.30 -14.49 21.15
C ALA A 305 14.41 -15.04 20.02
N GLN A 306 14.77 -16.19 19.41
CA GLN A 306 13.92 -16.88 18.43
C GLN A 306 12.64 -17.44 19.07
N LEU A 307 12.71 -17.99 20.29
CA LEU A 307 11.53 -18.47 21.01
C LEU A 307 10.62 -17.31 21.44
N GLU A 308 11.19 -16.22 21.95
CA GLU A 308 10.46 -14.99 22.28
C GLU A 308 9.77 -14.39 21.05
N GLN A 309 10.43 -14.38 19.89
CA GLN A 309 9.83 -13.99 18.61
C GLN A 309 8.65 -14.91 18.22
N GLU A 310 8.79 -16.23 18.34
CA GLU A 310 7.72 -17.18 18.02
C GLU A 310 6.49 -17.00 18.94
N GLU A 311 6.70 -16.65 20.22
CA GLU A 311 5.62 -16.31 21.14
C GLU A 311 4.92 -14.99 20.79
N ILE A 312 5.69 -13.95 20.43
CA ILE A 312 5.14 -12.66 19.98
C ILE A 312 4.34 -12.82 18.67
N GLU A 313 4.86 -13.58 17.69
CA GLU A 313 4.15 -13.85 16.44
C GLU A 313 2.83 -14.62 16.67
N LYS A 314 2.80 -15.57 17.61
CA LYS A 314 1.55 -16.25 18.03
C LYS A 314 0.54 -15.29 18.66
N GLN A 315 1.00 -14.34 19.49
CA GLN A 315 0.12 -13.33 20.09
C GLN A 315 -0.45 -12.39 19.01
N ILE A 316 0.40 -11.88 18.12
CA ILE A 316 -0.02 -11.03 16.98
C ILE A 316 -1.05 -11.75 16.09
N ALA A 317 -0.85 -13.04 15.78
CA ALA A 317 -1.80 -13.81 14.98
C ALA A 317 -3.17 -13.99 15.69
N GLN A 318 -3.18 -14.12 17.02
CA GLN A 318 -4.41 -14.19 17.83
C GLN A 318 -5.14 -12.83 17.86
N GLU A 319 -4.42 -11.73 18.05
CA GLU A 319 -4.99 -10.38 18.01
C GLU A 319 -5.54 -10.02 16.63
N GLN A 320 -4.81 -10.30 15.55
CA GLN A 320 -5.31 -10.13 14.18
C GLN A 320 -6.59 -10.94 13.94
N THR A 321 -6.66 -12.17 14.44
CA THR A 321 -7.86 -13.01 14.37
C THR A 321 -9.04 -12.42 15.16
N LEU A 322 -8.78 -11.83 16.32
CA LEU A 322 -9.79 -11.16 17.15
C LEU A 322 -10.30 -9.87 16.50
N LEU A 323 -9.39 -9.03 15.99
CA LEU A 323 -9.71 -7.81 15.26
C LEU A 323 -10.51 -8.10 13.98
N ALA A 324 -10.16 -9.16 13.23
CA ALA A 324 -10.91 -9.62 12.07
C ALA A 324 -12.34 -10.03 12.46
N LYS A 325 -12.52 -10.81 13.54
CA LYS A 325 -13.84 -11.19 14.07
C LYS A 325 -14.66 -9.95 14.44
N MET A 326 -14.09 -9.02 15.23
CA MET A 326 -14.76 -7.76 15.59
C MET A 326 -15.14 -6.93 14.35
N THR A 327 -14.28 -6.85 13.35
CA THR A 327 -14.54 -6.12 12.10
C THR A 327 -15.70 -6.75 11.33
N THR A 328 -15.75 -8.08 11.21
CA THR A 328 -16.88 -8.77 10.58
C THR A 328 -18.17 -8.61 11.39
N GLU A 329 -18.10 -8.60 12.72
CA GLU A 329 -19.28 -8.41 13.56
C GLU A 329 -19.82 -6.98 13.45
N GLN A 330 -18.95 -5.97 13.49
CA GLN A 330 -19.32 -4.57 13.26
C GLN A 330 -19.94 -4.38 11.87
N LYS A 331 -19.35 -4.96 10.82
CA LYS A 331 -19.92 -4.95 9.46
C LYS A 331 -21.32 -5.58 9.44
N ASN A 332 -21.52 -6.72 10.10
CA ASN A 332 -22.82 -7.39 10.19
C ASN A 332 -23.85 -6.60 11.00
N ARG A 333 -23.44 -5.92 12.09
CA ARG A 333 -24.30 -5.00 12.85
C ARG A 333 -24.73 -3.81 12.00
N LEU A 334 -23.80 -3.20 11.24
CA LEU A 334 -24.08 -2.07 10.36
C LEU A 334 -25.02 -2.46 9.20
N LEU A 335 -24.84 -3.66 8.63
CA LEU A 335 -25.70 -4.19 7.56
C LEU A 335 -27.14 -4.39 8.06
N LYS A 336 -27.32 -4.93 9.28
CA LYS A 336 -28.64 -5.03 9.94
C LYS A 336 -29.26 -3.65 10.20
N GLN A 337 -28.47 -2.66 10.62
CA GLN A 337 -28.97 -1.28 10.80
C GLN A 337 -29.43 -0.67 9.47
N ALA A 338 -28.70 -0.90 8.37
CA ALA A 338 -29.10 -0.46 7.04
C ALA A 338 -30.39 -1.14 6.55
N GLN A 339 -30.57 -2.44 6.82
CA GLN A 339 -31.82 -3.16 6.54
C GLN A 339 -33.01 -2.58 7.31
N ILE A 340 -32.85 -2.36 8.63
CA ILE A 340 -33.88 -1.75 9.48
C ILE A 340 -34.23 -0.34 9.01
N ALA A 341 -33.23 0.47 8.62
CA ALA A 341 -33.46 1.81 8.07
C ALA A 341 -34.23 1.77 6.74
N HIS A 342 -33.97 0.78 5.88
CA HIS A 342 -34.72 0.56 4.64
C HIS A 342 -36.17 0.17 4.91
N GLU A 343 -36.42 -0.76 5.84
CA GLU A 343 -37.78 -1.13 6.26
C GLU A 343 -38.55 0.04 6.86
N ILE A 344 -37.90 0.85 7.71
CA ILE A 344 -38.51 2.06 8.28
C ILE A 344 -38.92 3.02 7.17
N LYS A 345 -38.05 3.23 6.17
CA LYS A 345 -38.38 4.09 5.02
C LYS A 345 -39.55 3.53 4.21
N GLN A 346 -39.57 2.24 3.90
CA GLN A 346 -40.71 1.63 3.19
C GLN A 346 -42.03 1.82 3.97
N LYS A 347 -42.01 1.61 5.28
CA LYS A 347 -43.18 1.84 6.16
C LYS A 347 -43.58 3.32 6.25
N GLN A 348 -42.64 4.26 6.09
CA GLN A 348 -42.93 5.70 5.96
C GLN A 348 -43.57 6.02 4.60
N ASP A 349 -43.04 5.49 3.50
CA ASP A 349 -43.58 5.65 2.15
C ASP A 349 -45.00 5.04 2.04
N GLU A 350 -45.26 3.91 2.71
CA GLU A 350 -46.59 3.28 2.86
C GLU A 350 -47.54 4.13 3.71
N LEU A 351 -47.09 4.65 4.86
CA LEU A 351 -47.88 5.55 5.71
C LEU A 351 -48.26 6.84 4.98
N GLU A 352 -47.39 7.38 4.13
CA GLU A 352 -47.68 8.59 3.35
C GLU A 352 -48.73 8.34 2.27
N LYS A 353 -48.74 7.15 1.63
CA LYS A 353 -49.82 6.73 0.72
C LYS A 353 -51.15 6.59 1.46
N ALA A 354 -51.17 5.84 2.56
CA ALA A 354 -52.37 5.64 3.37
C ALA A 354 -52.96 6.96 3.92
N LYS A 355 -52.13 7.97 4.19
CA LYS A 355 -52.59 9.32 4.53
C LYS A 355 -53.27 10.04 3.37
N LYS A 356 -52.71 9.96 2.15
CA LYS A 356 -53.31 10.56 0.94
C LYS A 356 -54.63 9.89 0.60
N GLU A 357 -54.68 8.56 0.64
CA GLU A 357 -55.91 7.78 0.49
C GLU A 357 -56.97 8.18 1.54
N TYR A 358 -56.57 8.40 2.80
CA TYR A 358 -57.48 8.89 3.85
C TYR A 358 -57.96 10.33 3.58
N GLU A 359 -57.10 11.24 3.15
CA GLU A 359 -57.49 12.62 2.78
C GLU A 359 -58.45 12.65 1.58
N GLU A 360 -58.23 11.79 0.58
CA GLU A 360 -59.13 11.58 -0.56
C GLU A 360 -60.50 11.03 -0.10
N ILE A 361 -60.52 10.03 0.79
CA ILE A 361 -61.75 9.48 1.38
C ILE A 361 -62.49 10.56 2.20
N VAL A 362 -61.79 11.37 3.00
CA VAL A 362 -62.40 12.46 3.77
C VAL A 362 -63.00 13.53 2.84
N SER A 363 -62.34 13.83 1.72
CA SER A 363 -62.85 14.74 0.68
C SER A 363 -64.08 14.18 -0.06
N ALA A 364 -64.10 12.86 -0.35
CA ALA A 364 -65.28 12.20 -0.90
C ALA A 364 -66.46 12.24 0.09
N VAL A 365 -66.20 11.92 1.36
CA VAL A 365 -67.21 11.89 2.44
C VAL A 365 -67.76 13.28 2.78
N SER A 366 -66.97 14.36 2.65
CA SER A 366 -67.50 15.72 2.80
C SER A 366 -68.45 16.08 1.64
N GLN A 367 -68.06 15.80 0.40
CA GLN A 367 -68.92 15.99 -0.78
C GLN A 367 -70.20 15.15 -0.71
N GLU A 368 -70.16 13.91 -0.19
CA GLU A 368 -71.37 13.11 0.04
C GLU A 368 -72.26 13.67 1.14
N LYS A 369 -71.69 14.23 2.21
CA LYS A 369 -72.46 14.93 3.26
C LYS A 369 -73.14 16.19 2.72
N GLU A 370 -72.49 16.94 1.82
CA GLU A 370 -73.10 18.09 1.14
C GLU A 370 -74.27 17.64 0.25
N LYS A 371 -74.07 16.62 -0.60
CA LYS A 371 -75.14 16.02 -1.43
C LYS A 371 -76.29 15.47 -0.58
N LEU A 372 -76.01 14.88 0.58
CA LEU A 372 -77.04 14.46 1.55
C LEU A 372 -77.78 15.64 2.18
N ALA A 373 -77.11 16.74 2.51
CA ALA A 373 -77.74 17.95 3.01
C ALA A 373 -78.62 18.63 1.95
N GLU A 374 -78.25 18.56 0.67
CA GLU A 374 -79.09 18.97 -0.45
C GLU A 374 -80.30 18.05 -0.63
N ALA A 375 -80.10 16.73 -0.59
CA ALA A 375 -81.18 15.74 -0.62
C ALA A 375 -82.16 15.92 0.55
N GLU A 376 -81.69 16.30 1.75
CA GLU A 376 -82.54 16.68 2.87
C GLU A 376 -83.36 17.96 2.60
N LYS A 377 -82.74 19.01 2.04
CA LYS A 377 -83.46 20.25 1.66
C LYS A 377 -84.56 19.94 0.64
N LEU A 378 -84.24 19.15 -0.38
CA LEU A 378 -85.20 18.68 -1.38
C LEU A 378 -86.33 17.86 -0.74
N LYS A 379 -86.01 16.90 0.14
CA LYS A 379 -86.99 16.09 0.89
C LYS A 379 -87.89 16.93 1.80
N LYS A 380 -87.38 18.00 2.40
CA LYS A 380 -88.16 18.97 3.18
C LYS A 380 -89.09 19.79 2.27
N SER A 381 -88.61 20.25 1.12
CA SER A 381 -89.40 20.98 0.11
C SER A 381 -90.53 20.12 -0.49
N ILE A 382 -90.24 18.87 -0.83
CA ILE A 382 -91.23 17.89 -1.30
C ILE A 382 -92.32 17.70 -0.24
N LYS A 383 -91.97 17.54 1.04
CA LYS A 383 -92.97 17.40 2.12
C LYS A 383 -93.89 18.61 2.28
N SER A 384 -93.39 19.84 2.10
CA SER A 384 -94.26 21.02 2.05
C SER A 384 -95.19 20.99 0.84
N GLN A 385 -94.67 20.68 -0.35
CA GLN A 385 -95.48 20.56 -1.56
C GLN A 385 -96.55 19.46 -1.44
N GLU A 386 -96.23 18.33 -0.81
CA GLU A 386 -97.19 17.25 -0.49
C GLU A 386 -98.29 17.73 0.46
N ALA A 387 -97.95 18.50 1.50
CA ALA A 387 -98.92 19.08 2.43
C ALA A 387 -99.84 20.11 1.74
N ASP A 388 -99.30 20.97 0.89
CA ASP A 388 -100.09 21.91 0.08
C ASP A 388 -101.01 21.16 -0.90
N LEU A 389 -100.52 20.06 -1.49
CA LEU A 389 -101.31 19.18 -2.37
C LEU A 389 -102.42 18.42 -1.61
N ILE A 390 -102.25 18.17 -0.31
CA ILE A 390 -103.28 17.58 0.56
C ILE A 390 -104.31 18.65 0.94
N SER A 391 -103.87 19.84 1.34
CA SER A 391 -104.77 20.97 1.67
C SER A 391 -105.67 21.32 0.48
N THR A 392 -105.10 21.50 -0.71
CA THR A 392 -105.86 21.79 -1.94
C THR A 392 -106.75 20.63 -2.38
N LYS A 393 -106.40 19.36 -2.09
CA LYS A 393 -107.32 18.21 -2.26
C LYS A 393 -108.50 18.28 -1.28
N GLU A 394 -108.27 18.64 -0.02
CA GLU A 394 -109.37 18.84 0.94
C GLU A 394 -110.28 20.00 0.55
N GLU A 395 -109.73 21.14 0.13
CA GLU A 395 -110.51 22.27 -0.39
C GLU A 395 -111.35 21.87 -1.60
N ARG A 396 -110.76 21.11 -2.53
CA ARG A 396 -111.48 20.54 -3.67
C ARG A 396 -112.58 19.57 -3.24
N LEU A 397 -112.37 18.76 -2.20
CA LEU A 397 -113.42 17.90 -1.61
C LEU A 397 -114.53 18.72 -0.94
N LYS A 398 -114.18 19.75 -0.16
CA LYS A 398 -115.12 20.70 0.47
C LYS A 398 -115.99 21.35 -0.62
N LEU A 399 -115.39 21.85 -1.71
CA LEU A 399 -116.08 22.35 -2.91
C LEU A 399 -116.99 21.30 -3.57
N ILE A 400 -116.52 20.07 -3.77
CA ILE A 400 -117.33 18.98 -4.35
C ILE A 400 -118.56 18.69 -3.49
N THR A 401 -118.44 18.65 -2.15
CA THR A 401 -119.60 18.44 -1.27
C THR A 401 -120.56 19.63 -1.26
N LEU A 402 -120.06 20.86 -1.43
CA LEU A 402 -120.90 22.06 -1.55
C LEU A 402 -121.67 22.04 -2.89
N ILE A 403 -121.00 21.74 -4.00
CA ILE A 403 -121.61 21.55 -5.33
C ILE A 403 -122.63 20.41 -5.30
N ALA A 404 -122.40 19.33 -4.54
CA ALA A 404 -123.36 18.24 -4.38
C ALA A 404 -124.63 18.70 -3.64
N LYS A 405 -124.49 19.42 -2.52
CA LYS A 405 -125.62 20.03 -1.78
C LYS A 405 -126.38 21.05 -2.64
N GLU A 406 -125.68 21.82 -3.46
CA GLU A 406 -126.31 22.79 -4.36
C GLU A 406 -127.07 22.11 -5.49
N LYS A 407 -126.52 21.04 -6.10
CA LYS A 407 -127.25 20.19 -7.05
C LYS A 407 -128.49 19.54 -6.43
N GLU A 408 -128.41 19.10 -5.17
CA GLU A 408 -129.57 18.58 -4.43
C GLU A 408 -130.64 19.66 -4.21
N ASN A 409 -130.24 20.87 -3.82
CA ASN A 409 -131.14 22.01 -3.65
C ASN A 409 -131.77 22.47 -4.98
N ILE A 410 -131.03 22.42 -6.10
CA ILE A 410 -131.57 22.64 -7.44
C ILE A 410 -132.62 21.57 -7.77
N SER A 411 -132.30 20.29 -7.56
CA SER A 411 -133.24 19.17 -7.79
C SER A 411 -134.55 19.34 -7.00
N LYS A 412 -134.47 19.71 -5.72
CA LYS A 412 -135.65 20.02 -4.88
C LYS A 412 -136.46 21.19 -5.45
N LYS A 413 -135.82 22.30 -5.83
CA LYS A 413 -136.50 23.45 -6.45
C LYS A 413 -137.16 23.08 -7.78
N THR A 414 -136.51 22.29 -8.64
CA THR A 414 -137.08 21.80 -9.90
C THR A 414 -138.29 20.89 -9.66
N GLN A 415 -138.27 20.06 -8.62
CA GLN A 415 -139.42 19.24 -8.22
C GLN A 415 -140.59 20.11 -7.72
N GLU A 416 -140.35 21.08 -6.83
CA GLU A 416 -141.38 22.04 -6.41
C GLU A 416 -141.97 22.84 -7.58
N GLU A 417 -141.14 23.26 -8.53
CA GLU A 417 -141.55 24.04 -9.70
C GLU A 417 -142.42 23.18 -10.65
N LYS A 418 -142.09 21.90 -10.80
CA LYS A 418 -142.89 20.91 -11.52
C LYS A 418 -144.26 20.69 -10.88
N GLU A 419 -144.35 20.69 -9.55
CA GLU A 419 -145.61 20.61 -8.80
C GLU A 419 -146.45 21.90 -8.91
N LYS A 420 -145.80 23.08 -8.85
CA LYS A 420 -146.43 24.38 -9.11
C LYS A 420 -146.97 24.47 -10.54
N LEU A 421 -146.24 23.93 -11.53
CA LEU A 421 -146.69 23.84 -12.92
C LEU A 421 -147.90 22.90 -13.08
N GLN A 422 -147.91 21.76 -12.38
CA GLN A 422 -149.07 20.84 -12.38
C GLN A 422 -150.33 21.46 -11.77
N SER A 423 -150.20 22.23 -10.68
CA SER A 423 -151.36 22.90 -10.06
C SER A 423 -151.92 24.03 -10.93
N GLN A 424 -151.05 24.83 -11.57
CA GLN A 424 -151.49 25.80 -12.60
C GLN A 424 -152.21 25.12 -13.78
N ASN A 425 -151.71 23.98 -14.25
CA ASN A 425 -152.31 23.24 -15.37
C ASN A 425 -153.70 22.67 -15.01
N LYS A 426 -153.92 22.27 -13.76
CA LYS A 426 -155.27 21.93 -13.24
C LYS A 426 -156.21 23.14 -13.27
N LEU A 427 -155.75 24.31 -12.81
CA LEU A 427 -156.53 25.55 -12.79
C LEU A 427 -156.93 26.01 -14.21
N ARG A 428 -155.99 25.94 -15.16
CA ARG A 428 -156.22 26.30 -16.58
C ARG A 428 -157.33 25.46 -17.23
N LYS A 429 -157.43 24.18 -16.85
CA LYS A 429 -158.49 23.25 -17.30
C LYS A 429 -159.87 23.47 -16.65
N GLN A 430 -159.98 24.34 -15.64
CA GLN A 430 -161.28 24.80 -15.12
C GLN A 430 -161.78 26.02 -15.91
N LEU A 431 -160.93 27.04 -16.07
CA LEU A 431 -161.23 28.25 -16.85
C LEU A 431 -161.70 27.93 -18.29
N GLU A 432 -161.04 26.98 -18.97
CA GLU A 432 -161.38 26.57 -20.34
C GLU A 432 -162.76 25.89 -20.46
N LYS A 433 -163.40 25.50 -19.35
CA LYS A 433 -164.79 25.00 -19.32
C LYS A 433 -165.78 26.16 -19.17
N GLU A 434 -165.50 27.09 -18.25
CA GLU A 434 -166.34 28.26 -17.97
C GLU A 434 -166.47 29.16 -19.22
N GLU A 435 -165.38 29.37 -19.95
CA GLU A 435 -165.36 30.14 -21.20
C GLU A 435 -166.30 29.55 -22.27
N LYS A 436 -166.39 28.23 -22.35
CA LYS A 436 -167.26 27.49 -23.30
C LYS A 436 -168.74 27.52 -22.91
N GLU A 437 -169.08 27.87 -21.68
CA GLU A 437 -170.46 28.19 -21.29
C GLU A 437 -170.80 29.66 -21.56
N TYR A 438 -169.85 30.57 -21.32
CA TYR A 438 -170.03 32.01 -21.55
C TYR A 438 -170.34 32.35 -23.03
N GLU A 439 -169.63 31.75 -23.99
CA GLU A 439 -169.91 31.92 -25.42
C GLU A 439 -171.36 31.50 -25.78
N LYS A 440 -171.86 30.40 -25.21
CA LYS A 440 -173.23 29.91 -25.45
C LYS A 440 -174.29 30.89 -24.93
N LEU A 441 -174.04 31.61 -23.82
CA LEU A 441 -174.92 32.68 -23.35
C LEU A 441 -174.87 33.91 -24.26
N LYS A 442 -173.67 34.31 -24.68
CA LYS A 442 -173.41 35.48 -25.54
C LYS A 442 -174.13 35.38 -26.88
N GLN A 443 -174.13 34.21 -27.51
CA GLN A 443 -174.85 33.97 -28.77
C GLN A 443 -176.38 33.99 -28.61
N LYS A 444 -176.92 33.55 -27.46
CA LYS A 444 -178.37 33.64 -27.16
C LYS A 444 -178.85 35.09 -27.05
N ARG A 445 -178.05 36.01 -26.49
CA ARG A 445 -178.43 37.43 -26.37
C ARG A 445 -178.63 38.12 -27.72
N LYS A 446 -177.71 37.96 -28.68
CA LYS A 446 -177.78 38.64 -30.00
C LYS A 446 -179.12 38.40 -30.72
N LYS A 447 -179.57 37.15 -30.77
CA LYS A 447 -180.80 36.76 -31.49
C LYS A 447 -182.09 37.41 -30.95
N ILE A 448 -182.11 37.82 -29.67
CA ILE A 448 -183.25 38.51 -29.05
C ILE A 448 -183.24 40.01 -29.43
N GLU A 449 -182.07 40.62 -29.48
CA GLU A 449 -181.89 42.05 -29.68
C GLU A 449 -182.26 42.51 -31.11
N GLU A 450 -182.01 41.66 -32.11
CA GLU A 450 -182.37 41.89 -33.51
C GLU A 450 -183.89 41.88 -33.74
N GLN A 451 -184.63 40.98 -33.07
CA GLN A 451 -186.09 40.93 -33.16
C GLN A 451 -186.78 42.19 -32.58
N ILE A 452 -186.18 42.80 -31.56
CA ILE A 452 -186.67 44.04 -30.95
C ILE A 452 -186.50 45.23 -31.92
N LYS A 453 -185.34 45.34 -32.58
CA LYS A 453 -185.06 46.41 -33.55
C LYS A 453 -186.03 46.40 -34.74
N LEU A 454 -186.38 45.22 -35.25
CA LEU A 454 -187.28 45.11 -36.42
C LEU A 454 -188.73 45.55 -36.12
N LYS A 455 -189.24 45.26 -34.92
CA LYS A 455 -190.61 45.62 -34.50
C LYS A 455 -190.81 47.13 -34.37
N ASN A 456 -189.83 47.85 -33.84
CA ASN A 456 -189.93 49.30 -33.60
C ASN A 456 -189.96 50.13 -34.89
N LYS A 457 -189.37 49.67 -35.99
CA LYS A 457 -189.36 50.44 -37.27
C LYS A 457 -190.76 50.50 -37.90
N LYS A 458 -191.45 49.36 -38.00
CA LYS A 458 -192.80 49.23 -38.60
C LYS A 458 -193.90 50.02 -37.87
N LEU A 459 -193.66 50.44 -36.62
CA LEU A 459 -194.63 51.16 -35.80
C LEU A 459 -194.69 52.67 -36.13
N LYS A 460 -193.54 53.28 -36.45
CA LYS A 460 -193.47 54.72 -36.80
C LYS A 460 -194.10 55.04 -38.16
N GLU A 461 -193.91 54.17 -39.15
CA GLU A 461 -194.42 54.39 -40.52
C GLU A 461 -195.96 54.40 -40.60
N LYS A 462 -196.66 53.68 -39.70
CA LYS A 462 -198.13 53.72 -39.61
C LYS A 462 -198.68 55.04 -39.06
N GLN A 463 -197.94 55.70 -38.15
CA GLN A 463 -198.40 56.96 -37.53
C GLN A 463 -198.30 58.18 -38.47
N ALA A 464 -197.49 58.10 -39.53
CA ALA A 464 -197.32 59.18 -40.49
C ALA A 464 -198.48 59.30 -41.50
N LYS A 465 -199.18 58.20 -41.83
CA LYS A 465 -200.27 58.22 -42.84
C LYS A 465 -201.58 58.79 -42.29
N LEU A 466 -202.00 58.32 -41.11
CA LEU A 466 -203.24 58.75 -40.44
C LEU A 466 -203.34 60.26 -40.17
N LYS A 467 -202.23 61.01 -40.18
CA LYS A 467 -202.22 62.47 -39.98
C LYS A 467 -202.48 63.31 -41.23
N LYS A 468 -202.57 62.70 -42.43
CA LYS A 468 -203.00 63.41 -43.65
C LYS A 468 -204.46 63.15 -44.04
N GLU A 469 -205.07 62.07 -43.58
CA GLU A 469 -206.46 61.71 -43.93
C GLU A 469 -207.52 62.39 -43.05
N ILE A 470 -207.11 63.14 -42.01
CA ILE A 470 -208.00 63.80 -41.03
C ILE A 470 -208.09 65.33 -41.27
N SER A 471 -207.39 65.87 -42.28
CA SER A 471 -207.47 67.30 -42.65
C SER A 471 -208.52 67.63 -43.71
N GLU A 472 -209.20 66.64 -44.29
CA GLU A 472 -210.02 66.81 -45.51
C GLU A 472 -211.47 66.30 -45.37
N LYS A 473 -211.94 65.96 -44.16
CA LYS A 473 -213.34 65.62 -43.90
C LYS A 473 -213.88 66.17 -42.57
N ASP A 474 -215.05 66.78 -42.66
CA ASP A 474 -216.05 67.01 -41.61
C ASP A 474 -215.55 67.82 -40.39
N THR A 475 -215.79 69.13 -40.25
CA THR A 475 -216.98 69.95 -40.59
C THR A 475 -218.30 69.52 -39.94
N ALA A 476 -218.24 68.88 -38.76
CA ALA A 476 -219.37 68.80 -37.83
C ALA A 476 -218.97 68.77 -36.33
N LEU A 477 -219.64 69.61 -35.53
CA LEU A 477 -219.81 69.53 -34.06
C LEU A 477 -218.61 69.77 -33.11
N LYS A 478 -218.94 70.13 -31.86
CA LYS A 478 -218.05 70.51 -30.73
C LYS A 478 -218.46 69.71 -29.47
N SER A 479 -217.54 69.46 -28.50
CA SER A 479 -217.70 69.71 -27.03
C SER A 479 -216.90 68.79 -26.05
N LEU A 480 -216.62 69.36 -24.85
CA LEU A 480 -216.54 68.76 -23.48
C LEU A 480 -215.53 67.62 -23.07
N SER A 481 -214.40 68.04 -22.46
CA SER A 481 -213.80 67.65 -21.14
C SER A 481 -213.91 66.23 -20.48
N SER A 482 -212.78 65.62 -20.04
CA SER A 482 -212.30 65.53 -18.61
C SER A 482 -211.49 64.26 -18.11
N LYS A 483 -210.55 64.50 -17.15
CA LYS A 483 -210.05 63.70 -15.96
C LYS A 483 -209.15 62.40 -16.00
N LYS A 484 -208.00 62.50 -15.26
CA LYS A 484 -207.24 61.51 -14.39
C LYS A 484 -206.49 60.29 -15.02
N THR A 485 -205.64 59.44 -14.37
CA THR A 485 -204.46 59.46 -13.39
C THR A 485 -203.72 58.05 -13.50
N THR A 486 -202.72 57.49 -12.75
CA THR A 486 -201.92 57.72 -11.48
C THR A 486 -200.69 56.75 -11.35
N ASN A 487 -199.68 57.03 -10.49
CA ASN A 487 -198.78 56.10 -9.70
C ASN A 487 -197.64 55.23 -10.38
N ALA A 488 -196.53 54.77 -9.72
CA ALA A 488 -195.80 55.18 -8.48
C ALA A 488 -194.43 54.40 -8.19
N LYS A 489 -193.48 55.00 -7.43
CA LYS A 489 -192.40 54.42 -6.53
C LYS A 489 -191.26 53.53 -7.17
N THR A 490 -190.09 53.10 -6.59
CA THR A 490 -189.09 53.42 -5.49
C THR A 490 -187.76 52.60 -5.78
N ILE A 491 -186.64 52.41 -5.03
CA ILE A 491 -186.20 52.59 -3.60
C ILE A 491 -184.68 52.99 -3.39
N LYS A 492 -183.78 52.18 -2.76
CA LYS A 492 -182.39 52.52 -2.27
C LYS A 492 -181.45 51.29 -2.06
N SER A 493 -180.13 51.50 -1.89
CA SER A 493 -179.14 50.57 -1.26
C SER A 493 -177.85 51.29 -0.75
N LYS A 494 -177.04 50.70 0.17
CA LYS A 494 -175.76 51.26 0.73
C LYS A 494 -174.94 50.26 1.60
N THR A 495 -173.59 50.25 1.55
CA THR A 495 -172.68 49.38 2.38
C THR A 495 -171.22 49.92 2.51
N LYS A 496 -170.38 49.41 3.46
CA LYS A 496 -168.97 49.87 3.72
C LYS A 496 -168.11 48.96 4.65
N ALA A 497 -166.88 48.54 4.28
CA ALA A 497 -165.85 47.86 5.13
C ALA A 497 -164.43 47.92 4.45
N LYS A 498 -163.30 48.35 5.07
CA LYS A 498 -162.41 47.86 6.18
C LYS A 498 -161.39 46.76 5.76
N ALA A 499 -160.14 46.64 6.26
CA ALA A 499 -159.19 47.54 7.00
C ALA A 499 -157.79 46.85 7.25
N THR A 500 -156.85 47.54 7.93
CA THR A 500 -155.55 47.08 8.56
C THR A 500 -154.37 46.76 7.61
N ASN A 501 -153.10 47.21 7.78
CA ASN A 501 -152.10 47.43 8.87
C ASN A 501 -151.11 46.24 9.07
N ALA A 502 -149.82 46.38 9.43
CA ALA A 502 -148.84 47.50 9.43
C ALA A 502 -147.41 47.03 9.89
N LYS A 503 -146.35 47.82 9.60
CA LYS A 503 -145.03 47.90 10.34
C LYS A 503 -144.14 46.61 10.39
N THR A 504 -142.83 46.57 10.77
CA THR A 504 -141.82 47.56 11.23
C THR A 504 -140.34 47.15 10.98
N LYS A 505 -139.47 48.14 10.67
CA LYS A 505 -138.11 48.43 11.23
C LYS A 505 -137.05 47.34 11.62
N SER A 506 -135.88 47.45 10.97
CA SER A 506 -134.55 47.90 11.52
C SER A 506 -133.51 46.95 12.17
N LYS A 507 -132.25 47.47 12.14
CA LYS A 507 -131.01 47.11 12.89
C LYS A 507 -130.27 45.81 12.48
N ALA A 508 -128.96 45.63 12.76
CA ALA A 508 -127.77 46.53 12.90
C ALA A 508 -126.51 45.67 13.25
N THR A 509 -125.32 46.30 13.34
CA THR A 509 -124.11 45.88 14.12
C THR A 509 -123.36 44.58 13.71
N LYS A 510 -122.05 44.37 13.97
CA LYS A 510 -120.85 45.25 14.16
C LYS A 510 -119.60 44.34 14.29
N ASN A 511 -118.39 44.91 14.26
CA ASN A 511 -117.10 44.37 14.77
C ASN A 511 -116.47 43.18 14.01
N LYS A 512 -115.19 42.80 14.21
CA LYS A 512 -113.88 43.49 14.49
C LYS A 512 -112.81 42.36 14.59
N ASP A 513 -111.50 42.68 14.52
CA ASP A 513 -110.38 41.89 15.10
C ASP A 513 -109.97 40.56 14.41
N GLU A 514 -108.70 40.10 14.44
CA GLU A 514 -107.37 40.75 14.61
C GLU A 514 -106.24 39.75 14.19
N ALA A 515 -104.97 40.21 14.31
CA ALA A 515 -103.74 39.43 14.51
C ALA A 515 -102.98 38.75 13.33
N SER A 516 -101.66 39.01 13.36
CA SER A 516 -100.50 38.26 12.81
C SER A 516 -100.43 38.00 11.30
#